data_AF-A0A7C2L674-F1
#
_entry.id   AF-A0A7C2L674-F1
#
_cell.length_a   1.000
_cell.length_b   1.000
_cell.length_c   1.000
_cell.angle_alpha   90.00
_cell.angle_beta   90.00
_cell.angle_gamma   90.00
#
_symmetry.space_group_name_H-M   'P 1'
#
loop_
_entity.id
_entity.type
_entity.pdbx_description
1 polymer ?
#
loop_
_entity_poly.entity_id
_entity_poly.type
_entity_poly.pdbx_seq_one_letter_code
_entity_poly.pdbx_strand_id
1 'polypeptide(L)' 'MDLGLAEKVALVTGGSGGIGRAIVRLLAAEGAHVIIHYHTGRDRAEALRRELPR' A
#
# COMPACT_ATOMS: atom_id res chain seq x y z
N MET A 1 -7.70 -3.73 12.56
CA MET A 1 -7.27 -4.82 13.46
C MET A 1 -6.14 -4.23 14.30
N ASP A 2 -5.49 -5.00 15.16
CA ASP A 2 -4.21 -4.58 15.72
C ASP A 2 -3.16 -5.57 15.22
N LEU A 3 -2.50 -5.21 14.13
CA LEU A 3 -1.43 -6.01 13.54
C LEU A 3 -0.04 -5.60 14.05
N GLY A 4 0.07 -4.61 14.94
CA GLY A 4 1.36 -4.10 15.43
C GLY A 4 2.26 -3.51 14.33
N LEU A 5 1.67 -2.93 13.29
CA LEU A 5 2.38 -2.46 12.09
C LEU A 5 2.73 -0.97 12.11
N ALA A 6 2.35 -0.24 13.16
CA ALA A 6 2.73 1.16 13.32
C ALA A 6 4.25 1.34 13.17
N GLU A 7 4.64 2.32 12.36
CA GLU A 7 6.04 2.67 12.05
C GLU A 7 6.86 1.57 11.35
N LYS A 8 6.23 0.44 10.97
CA LYS A 8 6.89 -0.60 10.16
C LYS A 8 6.86 -0.23 8.69
N VAL A 9 7.86 -0.70 7.93
CA VAL A 9 7.91 -0.54 6.48
C VAL A 9 7.44 -1.84 5.82
N ALA A 10 6.52 -1.75 4.87
CA ALA A 10 6.01 -2.89 4.11
C ALA A 10 6.14 -2.66 2.60
N LEU A 11 6.78 -3.59 1.88
CA LEU A 11 6.86 -3.58 0.42
C LEU A 11 5.79 -4.51 -0.16
N VAL A 12 4.89 -3.96 -0.98
CA VAL A 12 3.87 -4.75 -1.69
C VAL A 12 4.18 -4.78 -3.18
N THR A 13 4.60 -5.95 -3.69
CA THR A 13 4.78 -6.18 -5.13
C THR A 13 3.44 -6.37 -5.83
N GLY A 14 3.31 -5.80 -7.02
CA GLY A 14 2.01 -5.77 -7.71
C GLY A 14 0.96 -4.92 -6.98
N GLY A 15 1.37 -4.04 -6.05
CA GLY A 15 0.50 -3.29 -5.15
C GLY A 15 -0.47 -2.33 -5.84
N SER A 16 -0.27 -2.04 -7.13
CA SER A 16 -1.17 -1.19 -7.92
C SER A 16 -2.43 -1.89 -8.44
N GLY A 17 -2.48 -3.23 -8.43
CA GLY A 17 -3.56 -4.02 -9.02
C GLY A 17 -4.37 -4.83 -8.01
N GLY A 18 -5.60 -5.20 -8.38
CA GLY A 18 -6.48 -6.17 -7.69
C GLY A 18 -6.27 -6.29 -6.18
N ILE A 19 -5.78 -7.46 -5.76
CA ILE A 19 -5.52 -7.80 -4.36
C ILE A 19 -4.42 -6.94 -3.75
N GLY A 20 -3.34 -6.66 -4.49
CA GLY A 20 -2.24 -5.82 -4.02
C GLY A 20 -2.71 -4.44 -3.55
N ARG A 21 -3.67 -3.84 -4.25
CA ARG A 21 -4.30 -2.57 -3.84
C ARG A 21 -5.06 -2.69 -2.52
N ALA A 22 -5.79 -3.78 -2.32
CA ALA A 22 -6.51 -4.04 -1.08
C ALA A 22 -5.54 -4.23 0.10
N ILE A 23 -4.44 -4.96 -0.12
CA ILE A 23 -3.37 -5.17 0.87
C ILE A 23 -2.74 -3.83 1.25
N VAL A 24 -2.37 -3.00 0.27
CA VAL A 24 -1.77 -1.68 0.51
C VAL A 24 -2.67 -0.82 1.40
N ARG A 25 -3.98 -0.77 1.11
CA ARG A 25 -4.94 0.01 1.92
C ARG A 25 -5.03 -0.51 3.35
N LEU A 26 -5.07 -1.82 3.52
CA LEU A 26 -5.14 -2.43 4.85
C LEU A 26 -3.87 -2.13 5.65
N LEU A 27 -2.68 -2.35 5.07
CA LEU A 27 -1.41 -2.10 5.78
C LEU A 27 -1.22 -0.62 6.13
N ALA A 28 -1.59 0.29 5.24
CA ALA A 28 -1.53 1.73 5.52
C ALA A 28 -2.52 2.14 6.62
N ALA A 29 -3.73 1.56 6.63
CA ALA A 29 -4.71 1.81 7.70
C ALA A 29 -4.24 1.31 9.08
N GLU A 30 -3.34 0.32 9.11
CA GLU A 30 -2.70 -0.20 10.33
C GLU A 30 -1.44 0.60 10.73
N GLY A 31 -1.16 1.72 10.06
CA GLY A 31 -0.05 2.63 10.40
C GLY A 31 1.32 2.24 9.81
N ALA A 32 1.36 1.31 8.86
CA ALA A 32 2.60 0.98 8.17
C ALA A 32 2.97 2.03 7.11
N HIS A 33 4.27 2.26 6.92
CA HIS A 33 4.81 2.94 5.75
C HIS A 33 4.87 1.96 4.57
N VAL A 34 3.94 2.11 3.62
CA VAL A 34 3.79 1.14 2.53
C VAL A 34 4.47 1.61 1.24
N ILE A 35 5.33 0.75 0.67
CA ILE A 35 5.94 0.93 -0.64
C ILE A 35 5.13 0.15 -1.67
N ILE A 36 4.61 0.85 -2.68
CA ILE A 36 3.81 0.27 -3.75
C ILE A 36 4.73 -0.04 -4.94
N HIS A 37 5.07 -1.31 -5.15
CA HIS A 37 5.79 -1.74 -6.34
C HIS A 37 4.83 -2.13 -7.48
N TYR A 38 5.17 -1.74 -8.70
CA TYR A 38 4.41 -2.04 -9.92
C TYR A 38 5.36 -2.26 -11.10
N HIS A 39 4.91 -3.04 -12.10
CA HIS A 39 5.63 -3.17 -13.37
C HIS A 39 5.10 -2.19 -14.42
N THR A 40 3.82 -2.27 -14.77
CA THR A 40 3.17 -1.39 -15.78
C THR A 40 2.12 -0.46 -15.20
N GLY A 41 1.82 -0.56 -13.90
CA GLY A 41 0.69 0.11 -13.24
C GLY A 41 0.99 1.46 -12.60
N ARG A 42 1.79 2.33 -13.22
CA ARG A 42 2.26 3.59 -12.61
C ARG A 42 1.12 4.51 -12.17
N ASP A 43 0.21 4.84 -13.08
CA ASP A 43 -0.88 5.79 -12.78
C ASP A 43 -1.82 5.23 -11.70
N ARG A 44 -2.06 3.93 -11.74
CA ARG A 44 -2.81 3.20 -10.72
C ARG A 44 -2.12 3.25 -9.34
N ALA A 45 -0.81 3.14 -9.30
CA ALA A 45 -0.02 3.24 -8.06
C ALA A 45 -0.04 4.66 -7.49
N GLU A 46 0.12 5.67 -8.35
CA GLU A 46 0.12 7.07 -7.95
C GLU A 46 -1.27 7.53 -7.48
N ALA A 47 -2.33 7.11 -8.17
CA ALA A 47 -3.70 7.32 -7.72
C ALA A 47 -3.94 6.70 -6.33
N LEU A 48 -3.50 5.45 -6.14
CA LEU A 48 -3.60 4.78 -4.84
C LEU A 48 -2.84 5.55 -3.76
N ARG A 49 -1.60 5.98 -4.03
CA ARG A 49 -0.77 6.73 -3.08
C ARG A 49 -1.44 8.00 -2.57
N ARG A 50 -2.22 8.68 -3.41
CA ARG A 50 -2.95 9.91 -3.04
C ARG A 50 -4.16 9.65 -2.14
N GLU A 51 -4.71 8.44 -2.17
CA GLU A 51 -5.84 8.02 -1.32
C GLU A 51 -5.38 7.62 0.09
N LEU A 52 -4.10 7.32 0.29
CA LEU A 52 -3.59 6.77 1.54
C LEU A 52 -3.19 7.86 2.55
N PRO A 53 -3.30 7.58 3.86
CA PRO A 53 -2.72 8.43 4.90
C PRO A 53 -1.19 8.52 4.75
N ARG A 54 -0.62 9.62 5.26
CA ARG A 54 0.83 9.87 5.23
C ARG A 54 1.61 8.98 6.17
#